data_AF-A0A6I2ME11-F1
#
_entry.id   AF-A0A6I2ME11-F1
#
_cell.length_a   1.000
_cell.length_b   1.000
_cell.length_c   1.000
_cell.angle_alpha   90.00
_cell.angle_beta   90.00
_cell.angle_gamma   90.00
#
_symmetry.space_group_name_H-M   'P 1'
#
loop_
_entity.id
_entity.type
_entity.pdbx_description
1 polymer ?
#
loop_
_entity_poly.entity_id
_entity_poly.type
_entity_poly.pdbx_seq_one_letter_code
_entity_poly.pdbx_strand_id
1 'polypeptide(L)' 'MSEKKPFNDAMDHMKNVEGMPTDVDLKKLPKPLRYFGYFFMGFFALSLISILLGIFFS' A
#
# COMPACT_ATOMS: atom_id res chain seq x y z
N MET A 1 -10.30 -4.67 -13.86
CA MET A 1 -9.66 -5.99 -13.66
C MET A 1 -10.74 -7.04 -13.83
N SER A 2 -10.59 -7.94 -14.80
CA SER A 2 -11.50 -9.07 -14.97
C SER A 2 -11.40 -9.96 -13.74
N GLU A 3 -12.49 -10.15 -13.00
CA GLU A 3 -12.52 -11.11 -11.88
C GLU A 3 -12.29 -12.51 -12.45
N LYS A 4 -11.03 -12.96 -12.44
CA LYS A 4 -10.69 -14.33 -12.78
C LYS A 4 -11.28 -15.23 -11.71
N LYS A 5 -12.26 -16.05 -12.09
CA LYS A 5 -12.75 -17.14 -11.25
C LYS A 5 -11.57 -18.04 -10.86
N PRO A 6 -11.51 -18.52 -9.61
CA PRO A 6 -10.47 -19.43 -9.18
C PRO A 6 -10.48 -20.68 -10.06
N PHE A 7 -9.30 -21.11 -10.50
CA PHE A 7 -9.16 -22.26 -11.38
C PHE A 7 -9.50 -23.58 -10.66
N ASN A 8 -9.33 -23.62 -9.34
CA ASN A 8 -9.65 -24.75 -8.49
C ASN A 8 -9.97 -24.29 -7.06
N ASP A 9 -10.41 -25.24 -6.23
CA ASP A 9 -10.83 -25.04 -4.85
C ASP A 9 -9.68 -24.62 -3.92
N ALA A 10 -8.46 -25.12 -4.19
CA ALA A 10 -7.26 -24.72 -3.44
C ALA A 10 -6.94 -23.23 -3.63
N MET A 11 -7.10 -22.70 -4.84
CA MET A 11 -6.91 -21.28 -5.13
C MET A 11 -8.02 -20.41 -4.50
N ASP A 12 -9.23 -20.93 -4.38
CA ASP A 12 -10.32 -20.22 -3.68
C ASP A 12 -10.09 -20.19 -2.16
N HIS A 13 -9.68 -21.33 -1.57
CA HIS A 13 -9.28 -21.41 -0.16
C HIS A 13 -8.11 -20.45 0.13
N MET A 14 -7.07 -20.46 -0.69
CA MET A 14 -5.91 -19.59 -0.51
C MET A 14 -6.28 -18.10 -0.65
N LYS A 15 -7.22 -17.76 -1.54
CA LYS A 15 -7.73 -16.39 -1.67
C LYS A 15 -8.57 -15.96 -0.46
N ASN A 16 -9.48 -16.80 0.01
CA ASN A 16 -10.49 -16.44 1.00
C ASN A 16 -10.04 -16.67 2.46
N VAL A 17 -9.11 -17.59 2.70
CA VAL A 17 -8.67 -18.02 4.04
C VAL A 17 -7.24 -17.58 4.34
N GLU A 18 -6.30 -17.91 3.45
CA GLU A 18 -4.88 -17.62 3.68
C GLU A 18 -4.51 -16.18 3.31
N GLY A 19 -5.31 -15.56 2.44
CA GLY A 19 -5.07 -14.21 1.93
C GLY A 19 -4.00 -14.21 0.85
N MET A 20 -4.41 -14.37 -0.40
CA MET A 20 -3.52 -14.18 -1.54
C MET A 20 -3.07 -12.70 -1.61
N PRO A 21 -1.78 -12.41 -1.83
CA PRO A 21 -1.34 -11.06 -2.14
C PRO A 21 -1.97 -10.63 -3.48
N THR A 22 -2.99 -9.80 -3.40
CA THR A 22 -3.71 -9.21 -4.52
C THR A 22 -3.39 -7.72 -4.59
N ASP A 23 -3.71 -7.07 -5.71
CA ASP A 23 -3.69 -5.62 -5.80
C ASP A 23 -4.51 -5.01 -4.66
N VAL A 24 -3.83 -4.23 -3.81
CA VAL A 24 -4.42 -3.63 -2.62
C VAL A 24 -5.03 -2.29 -3.00
N ASP A 25 -6.35 -2.19 -2.89
CA ASP A 25 -7.03 -0.90 -2.95
C ASP A 25 -6.77 -0.12 -1.67
N LEU A 26 -5.86 0.86 -1.74
CA LEU A 26 -5.49 1.73 -0.62
C LEU A 26 -6.69 2.46 -0.01
N LYS A 27 -7.80 2.63 -0.75
CA LYS A 27 -9.03 3.25 -0.22
C LYS A 27 -9.83 2.30 0.66
N LYS A 28 -9.65 0.97 0.51
CA LYS A 28 -10.33 -0.06 1.31
C LYS A 28 -9.59 -0.43 2.60
N LEU A 29 -8.40 0.12 2.83
CA LEU A 29 -7.66 -0.13 4.07
C LEU A 29 -8.41 0.43 5.30
N PRO A 30 -8.25 -0.19 6.48
CA PRO A 30 -8.78 0.34 7.73
C PRO A 30 -8.31 1.77 7.98
N LYS A 31 -9.20 2.61 8.55
CA LYS A 31 -8.91 4.03 8.80
C LYS A 31 -7.55 4.26 9.50
N PRO A 32 -7.17 3.52 10.55
CA PRO A 32 -5.88 3.73 11.21
C PRO A 32 -4.69 3.51 10.27
N LEU A 33 -4.74 2.46 9.46
CA LEU A 33 -3.66 2.13 8.52
C LEU A 33 -3.57 3.15 7.38
N ARG A 34 -4.72 3.69 6.93
CA ARG A 34 -4.74 4.78 5.94
C ARG A 34 -4.07 6.05 6.48
N TYR A 35 -4.43 6.47 7.69
CA TYR A 35 -3.81 7.66 8.30
C TYR A 35 -2.31 7.46 8.55
N PHE A 36 -1.91 6.26 8.99
CA PHE A 36 -0.50 5.91 9.12
C PHE A 36 0.24 6.06 7.78
N GLY A 37 -0.30 5.51 6.69
CA GLY A 37 0.28 5.65 5.36
C GLY A 37 0.41 7.11 4.90
N TYR A 38 -0.64 7.92 5.09
CA TYR A 38 -0.59 9.35 4.74
C TYR A 38 0.44 10.13 5.56
N PHE A 39 0.56 9.84 6.86
CA PHE A 39 1.55 10.46 7.73
C PHE A 39 2.98 10.16 7.24
N PHE A 40 3.29 8.88 7.01
CA PHE A 40 4.62 8.49 6.54
C PHE A 40 4.94 9.05 5.16
N MET A 41 3.98 9.05 4.24
CA MET A 41 4.16 9.65 2.92
C MET A 41 4.48 11.14 3.01
N GLY A 42 3.78 11.88 3.87
CA GLY A 42 4.08 13.29 4.14
C GLY A 42 5.45 13.48 4.80
N PHE A 43 5.79 12.67 5.80
CA PHE A 43 7.07 12.71 6.48
C PHE A 43 8.25 12.49 5.52
N PHE A 44 8.17 11.49 4.64
CA PHE A 44 9.21 11.22 3.66
C PHE A 44 9.31 12.32 2.60
N ALA A 45 8.18 12.84 2.12
CA ALA A 45 8.19 13.96 1.18
C ALA A 45 8.89 15.18 1.76
N LEU A 46 8.57 15.55 3.01
CA LEU A 46 9.22 16.65 3.71
C LEU A 46 10.70 16.38 3.95
N SER A 47 11.06 15.17 4.38
CA SER A 47 12.46 14.77 4.61
C SER A 47 13.28 14.88 3.33
N LEU A 48 12.75 14.43 2.18
CA LEU A 48 13.42 14.57 0.89
C LEU A 48 13.60 16.03 0.50
N ILE A 49 12.58 16.87 0.68
CA ILE A 49 12.68 18.32 0.43
C ILE A 49 13.77 18.94 1.32
N SER A 50 13.81 18.61 2.61
CA SER A 50 14.84 19.12 3.53
C SER A 50 16.25 18.72 3.11
N ILE A 51 16.44 17.48 2.64
CA ILE A 51 17.74 17.02 2.12
C ILE A 51 18.13 17.83 0.87
N LEU A 52 17.21 18.00 -0.08
CA LEU A 52 17.47 18.76 -1.31
C LEU A 52 17.82 20.22 -1.01
N LEU A 53 17.13 20.85 -0.06
CA LEU A 53 17.45 22.20 0.40
C LEU A 53 18.83 22.25 1.06
N GLY A 54 19.15 21.28 1.91
CA GLY A 54 20.47 21.17 2.53
C GLY A 54 21.60 21.05 1.49
N ILE A 55 21.38 20.27 0.43
CA ILE A 55 22.33 20.17 -0.69
C ILE A 55 22.42 21.49 -1.47
N PHE A 56 21.29 22.16 -1.72
CA PHE A 56 21.25 23.40 -2.49
C PHE A 56 21.96 24.57 -1.78
N PHE A 57 21.90 24.61 -0.45
CA PHE A 57 22.53 25.66 0.37
C PHE A 57 23.95 25.32 0.86
N SER A 58 24.44 24.10 0.59
CA SER A 58 25.80 23.67 0.94
C SER A 58 26.79 23.94 -0.18
#